data_AF-A0A014Q288-F1
#
_entry.id   AF-A0A014Q288-F1
#
_cell.length_a   1.000
_cell.length_b   1.000
_cell.length_c   1.000
_cell.angle_alpha   90.00
_cell.angle_beta   90.00
_cell.angle_gamma   90.00
#
_symmetry.space_group_name_H-M   'P 1'
#
loop_
_entity.id
_entity.type
_entity.pdbx_description
1 polymer ?
#
loop_
_entity_poly.entity_id
_entity_poly.type
_entity_poly.pdbx_seq_one_letter_code
_entity_poly.pdbx_strand_id
1 'polypeptide(L)' 'MMFAIVDVNSFYASCEKAFRPDLRDAPVVVLSNNDGCIIARSKDYVELKIYRNL' A
#
# COMPACT_ATOMS: atom_id res chain seq x y z
N MET A 1 -13.75 32.20 -5.68
CA MET A 1 -13.76 30.84 -6.26
C MET A 1 -13.19 29.90 -5.21
N MET A 2 -13.82 28.75 -4.94
CA MET A 2 -13.36 27.79 -3.92
C MET A 2 -12.91 26.51 -4.59
N PHE A 3 -11.71 26.04 -4.23
CA PHE A 3 -11.13 24.80 -4.70
C PHE A 3 -10.88 23.87 -3.52
N ALA A 4 -10.95 22.57 -3.76
CA ALA A 4 -10.61 21.53 -2.79
C ALA A 4 -9.75 20.47 -3.47
N ILE A 5 -8.87 19.84 -2.68
CA ILE A 5 -8.07 18.68 -3.09
C ILE A 5 -8.63 17.43 -2.41
N VAL A 6 -8.72 16.35 -3.17
CA VAL A 6 -9.17 15.05 -2.68
C VAL A 6 -8.07 14.04 -2.99
N ASP A 7 -7.58 13.37 -1.96
CA ASP A 7 -6.56 12.34 -2.04
C ASP A 7 -7.01 11.11 -1.22
N VAL A 8 -6.51 9.94 -1.59
CA VAL A 8 -6.86 8.67 -0.93
C VAL A 8 -5.63 8.06 -0.28
N ASN A 9 -5.77 7.71 0.99
CA ASN A 9 -4.74 7.01 1.74
C ASN A 9 -4.40 5.67 1.07
N SER A 10 -3.15 5.54 0.60
CA SER A 10 -2.62 4.30 0.00
C SER A 10 -3.56 3.68 -1.05
N PHE A 11 -4.00 4.47 -2.03
CA PHE A 11 -5.10 4.15 -2.94
C PHE A 11 -5.17 2.68 -3.40
N TYR A 12 -4.11 2.15 -4.03
CA TYR A 12 -4.12 0.77 -4.51
C TYR A 12 -4.32 -0.26 -3.39
N ALA A 13 -3.64 -0.12 -2.25
CA ALA A 13 -3.81 -1.05 -1.12
C ALA A 13 -5.20 -0.93 -0.48
N SER A 14 -5.76 0.29 -0.45
CA SER A 14 -7.12 0.53 0.06
C SER A 14 -8.19 -0.07 -0.85
N CYS A 15 -8.01 0.00 -2.18
CA CYS A 15 -8.89 -0.66 -3.14
C CYS A 15 -8.88 -2.18 -2.95
N GLU A 16 -7.69 -2.79 -2.86
CA GLU A 16 -7.58 -4.23 -2.60
C GLU A 16 -8.35 -4.62 -1.32
N LYS A 17 -8.14 -3.93 -0.19
CA LYS A 17 -8.88 -4.21 1.06
C LYS A 17 -10.38 -3.95 0.97
N ALA A 18 -10.82 -3.01 0.13
CA ALA A 18 -12.24 -2.72 -0.07
C ALA A 18 -12.95 -3.82 -0.87
N PHE A 19 -12.28 -4.39 -1.88
CA PHE A 19 -12.84 -5.43 -2.75
C PHE A 19 -12.49 -6.87 -2.32
N ARG A 20 -11.52 -7.04 -1.41
CA ARG A 20 -11.13 -8.31 -0.79
C ARG A 20 -11.30 -8.22 0.74
N PRO A 21 -12.49 -8.53 1.27
CA PRO A 21 -12.79 -8.45 2.70
C PRO A 21 -11.85 -9.31 3.56
N ASP A 22 -11.30 -10.38 3.00
CA ASP A 22 -10.33 -11.26 3.64
C ASP A 22 -8.96 -10.57 3.88
N LEU A 23 -8.66 -9.47 3.20
CA LEU A 23 -7.43 -8.68 3.38
C LEU A 23 -7.58 -7.53 4.39
N ARG A 24 -8.77 -7.31 4.96
CA ARG A 24 -9.05 -6.13 5.80
C ARG A 24 -8.05 -5.94 6.94
N ASP A 25 -7.76 -7.04 7.64
CA ASP A 25 -6.87 -7.07 8.81
C ASP A 25 -5.46 -7.59 8.49
N ALA A 26 -5.15 -7.78 7.21
CA ALA A 26 -3.84 -8.24 6.75
C ALA A 26 -3.00 -7.06 6.21
N PRO A 27 -1.68 -7.02 6.46
CA PRO A 27 -0.80 -6.09 5.76
C PRO A 27 -0.81 -6.36 4.25
N VAL A 28 -0.97 -5.30 3.44
CA VAL A 28 -1.05 -5.38 1.97
C VAL A 28 0.04 -4.52 1.34
N VAL A 29 0.71 -5.08 0.35
CA VAL A 29 1.68 -4.42 -0.52
C VAL A 29 1.26 -4.65 -1.97
N VAL A 30 1.29 -3.59 -2.78
CA VAL A 30 0.99 -3.65 -4.21
C VAL A 30 2.26 -3.39 -5.00
N LEU A 31 2.55 -4.27 -5.96
CA LEU A 31 3.69 -4.19 -6.85
C LEU A 31 3.29 -3.64 -8.22
N SER A 32 4.20 -2.92 -8.88
CA SER A 32 4.00 -2.38 -10.23
C SER A 32 3.87 -3.47 -11.29
N ASN A 33 4.81 -4.41 -11.34
CA ASN A 33 4.89 -5.46 -12.37
C ASN A 33 5.58 -6.74 -11.88
N ASN A 34 5.43 -7.09 -10.60
CA ASN A 34 6.15 -8.22 -9.98
C ASN A 34 7.70 -8.13 -10.10
N ASP A 35 8.21 -6.93 -10.35
CA ASP A 35 9.61 -6.55 -10.50
C ASP A 35 10.25 -6.19 -9.14
N GLY A 36 9.53 -6.42 -8.04
CA GLY A 36 9.93 -6.05 -6.70
C GLY A 36 9.71 -4.56 -6.38
N CYS A 37 9.16 -3.76 -7.30
CA CYS A 37 8.87 -2.36 -7.05
C CYS A 37 7.52 -2.18 -6.32
N ILE A 38 7.58 -1.77 -5.06
CA ILE A 38 6.40 -1.45 -4.25
C ILE A 38 5.85 -0.09 -4.66
N ILE A 39 4.60 -0.05 -5.12
CA ILE A 39 3.91 1.20 -5.53
C ILE A 39 2.85 1.66 -4.53
N ALA A 40 2.39 0.77 -3.65
CA ALA A 40 1.54 1.13 -2.52
C ALA A 40 1.71 0.12 -1.38
N ARG A 41 1.49 0.60 -0.16
CA ARG A 41 1.49 -0.22 1.05
C ARG A 41 0.38 0.24 1.98
N SER A 42 -0.27 -0.70 2.65
CA SER A 42 -1.26 -0.40 3.69
C SER A 42 -0.59 0.21 4.93
N LYS A 43 -1.39 0.86 5.78
CA LYS A 43 -0.88 1.55 6.98
C LYS A 43 -0.26 0.59 8.01
N ASP A 44 -0.78 -0.61 8.08
CA ASP A 44 -0.37 -1.74 8.94
C ASP A 44 0.82 -2.53 8.38
N TYR A 45 1.39 -2.12 7.24
CA TYR A 45 2.63 -2.67 6.73
C TYR A 45 3.81 -2.44 7.69
N VAL A 46 4.62 -3.48 7.91
CA VAL A 46 5.87 -3.42 8.66
C VAL A 46 7.04 -3.58 7.70
N GLU A 47 7.97 -2.64 7.73
CA GLU A 47 9.18 -2.70 6.93
C GLU A 47 10.21 -3.62 7.59
N LEU A 48 10.63 -4.66 6.86
CA LEU A 48 11.75 -5.51 7.27
C LEU A 48 13.05 -4.74 7.08
N LYS A 49 13.71 -4.38 8.18
CA LYS A 49 15.03 -3.76 8.15
C LYS A 49 16.11 -4.81 7.89
N ILE A 50 16.26 -5.19 6.63
CA ILE A 50 17.31 -6.11 6.20
C ILE A 50 18.56 -5.27 5.90
N TYR A 51 19.41 -5.07 6.93
CA TYR A 51 20.73 -4.49 6.72
C TYR A 51 21.60 -5.51 6.01
N ARG A 52 21.91 -5.25 4.73
CA ARG A 52 22.91 -6.04 4.01
C ARG A 52 24.27 -5.53 4.45
N ASN A 53 25.04 -6.36 5.17
CA ASN A 53 26.43 -6.09 5.51
C ASN A 53 27.26 -6.06 4.22
N LEU A 54 27.28 -4.92 3.55
CA LEU A 54 28.25 -4.57 2.52
C LEU A 54 29.37 -3.76 3.16
#